data_AF-A0A7S1SY16-F1
#
_entry.id   AF-A0A7S1SY16-F1
#
_cell.length_a   1.000
_cell.length_b   1.000
_cell.length_c   1.000
_cell.angle_alpha   90.00
_cell.angle_beta   90.00
_cell.angle_gamma   90.00
#
_symmetry.space_group_name_H-M   'P 1'
#
loop_
_entity.id
_entity.type
_entity.pdbx_description
1 polymer ?
#
loop_
_entity_poly.entity_id
_entity_poly.type
_entity_poly.pdbx_seq_one_letter_code
_entity_poly.pdbx_strand_id
1 'polypeptide(L)'
;RPLEVYQYLEPLYNDYRKVRVRTVEGGFQLSHVDELVDLMLSSDYMFDIALPRLPDRRAMETTGQLDARQSVLDEEFDEAALEAEAGDAARQAAQLEKEIAEDGPRRRSISPDGRDRERREEREREKWRLRKGSGRR
;
A
#
# COMPACT_ATOMS: atom_id res chain seq x y z
N ARG A 1 -8.74 -31.56 -17.48
CA ARG A 1 -8.63 -32.18 -16.13
C ARG A 1 -8.17 -31.09 -15.15
N PRO A 2 -8.52 -31.12 -13.85
CA PRO A 2 -8.11 -30.06 -12.91
C PRO A 2 -6.58 -29.84 -12.85
N LEU A 3 -5.81 -30.92 -12.97
CA LEU A 3 -4.35 -30.89 -13.01
C LEU A 3 -3.78 -30.05 -14.17
N GLU A 4 -4.38 -30.18 -15.36
CA GLU A 4 -3.99 -29.40 -16.55
C GLU A 4 -4.27 -27.91 -16.33
N VAL A 5 -5.36 -27.57 -15.65
CA VAL A 5 -5.72 -26.17 -15.37
C VAL A 5 -4.63 -25.48 -14.54
N TYR A 6 -4.19 -26.14 -13.46
CA TYR A 6 -3.09 -25.64 -12.64
C TYR A 6 -1.79 -25.51 -13.42
N GLN A 7 -1.41 -26.54 -14.20
CA GLN A 7 -0.19 -26.53 -15.01
C GLN A 7 -0.15 -25.39 -16.05
N TYR A 8 -1.29 -25.03 -16.65
CA TYR A 8 -1.36 -23.95 -17.65
C TYR A 8 -1.51 -22.56 -17.05
N LEU A 9 -2.21 -22.44 -15.92
CA LEU A 9 -2.47 -21.14 -15.31
C LEU A 9 -1.33 -20.67 -14.41
N GLU A 10 -0.61 -21.57 -13.77
CA GLU A 10 0.49 -21.18 -12.85
C GLU A 10 1.59 -20.34 -13.49
N PRO A 11 2.10 -20.67 -14.70
CA PRO A 11 3.13 -19.85 -15.33
C PRO A 11 2.65 -18.42 -15.65
N LEU A 12 1.34 -18.23 -15.80
CA LEU A 12 0.74 -16.93 -16.10
C LEU A 12 0.68 -16.00 -14.88
N TYR A 13 0.92 -16.49 -13.67
CA TYR A 13 1.10 -15.61 -12.50
C TYR A 13 2.30 -14.67 -12.60
N ASN A 14 3.26 -14.97 -13.48
CA ASN A 14 4.41 -14.11 -13.73
C ASN A 14 4.12 -13.01 -14.76
N ASP A 15 2.88 -12.95 -15.27
CA ASP A 15 2.46 -11.96 -16.26
C ASP A 15 1.77 -10.76 -15.59
N TYR A 16 2.52 -9.68 -15.40
CA TYR A 16 2.04 -8.44 -14.78
C TYR A 16 1.48 -7.42 -15.79
N ARG A 17 1.21 -7.84 -17.03
CA ARG A 17 0.70 -6.93 -18.06
C ARG A 17 -0.65 -6.34 -17.65
N LYS A 18 -0.79 -5.05 -17.87
CA LYS A 18 -2.02 -4.31 -17.62
C LYS A 18 -3.08 -4.69 -18.64
N VAL A 19 -4.25 -5.08 -18.16
CA VAL A 19 -5.42 -5.41 -18.95
C VAL A 19 -6.60 -4.54 -18.55
N ARG A 20 -7.47 -4.26 -19.51
CA ARG A 20 -8.67 -3.48 -19.29
C ARG A 20 -9.87 -4.42 -19.20
N VAL A 21 -10.44 -4.51 -18.00
CA VAL A 21 -11.57 -5.40 -17.70
C VAL A 21 -12.87 -4.62 -17.79
N ARG A 22 -13.87 -5.18 -18.48
CA ARG A 22 -15.21 -4.60 -18.54
C ARG A 22 -15.98 -4.99 -17.27
N THR A 23 -16.54 -4.00 -16.59
CA THR A 23 -17.39 -4.24 -15.41
C THR A 23 -18.82 -4.54 -15.83
N VAL A 24 -19.58 -5.15 -14.92
CA VAL A 24 -21.01 -5.47 -15.11
C VAL A 24 -21.84 -4.21 -15.39
N GLU A 25 -21.44 -3.08 -14.81
CA GLU A 25 -22.06 -1.77 -15.00
C GLU A 25 -21.72 -1.11 -16.35
N GLY A 26 -20.90 -1.77 -17.19
CA GLY A 26 -20.49 -1.30 -18.50
C GLY A 26 -19.27 -0.36 -18.51
N GLY A 27 -18.68 -0.11 -17.35
CA GLY A 27 -17.42 0.61 -17.21
C GLY A 27 -16.20 -0.24 -17.57
N PHE A 28 -15.02 0.38 -17.49
CA PHE A 28 -13.75 -0.32 -17.63
C PHE A 28 -12.87 -0.05 -16.42
N GLN A 29 -12.25 -1.12 -15.91
CA GLN A 29 -11.27 -1.05 -14.83
C GLN A 29 -9.92 -1.54 -15.34
N LEU A 30 -8.83 -0.97 -14.80
CA LEU A 30 -7.49 -1.46 -15.02
C LEU A 30 -7.24 -2.61 -14.04
N SER A 31 -6.81 -3.75 -14.54
CA SER A 31 -6.40 -4.91 -13.76
C SER A 31 -5.16 -5.54 -14.40
N HIS A 32 -4.69 -6.64 -13.85
CA HIS A 32 -3.51 -7.35 -14.32
C HIS A 32 -3.84 -8.80 -14.68
N VAL A 33 -3.01 -9.44 -15.50
CA VAL A 33 -3.27 -10.82 -15.96
C VAL A 33 -3.17 -11.80 -14.80
N ASP A 34 -2.16 -11.67 -13.96
CA ASP A 34 -1.98 -12.44 -12.72
C ASP A 34 -3.19 -12.34 -11.77
N GLU A 35 -3.75 -11.14 -11.56
CA GLU A 35 -4.96 -10.94 -10.76
C GLU A 35 -6.17 -11.69 -11.33
N LEU A 36 -6.33 -11.69 -12.66
CA LEU A 36 -7.41 -12.42 -13.32
C LEU A 36 -7.21 -13.94 -13.23
N VAL A 37 -5.96 -14.41 -13.31
CA VAL A 37 -5.62 -15.82 -13.14
C VAL A 37 -5.93 -16.28 -11.73
N ASP A 38 -5.64 -15.47 -10.73
CA ASP A 38 -6.01 -15.76 -9.34
C ASP A 38 -7.51 -15.89 -9.16
N LEU A 39 -8.27 -14.97 -9.79
CA LEU A 39 -9.73 -15.01 -9.76
C LEU A 39 -10.27 -16.29 -10.42
N MET A 40 -9.67 -16.75 -11.53
CA MET A 40 -10.07 -18.00 -12.19
C MET A 40 -9.82 -19.25 -11.35
N LEU A 41 -8.80 -19.25 -10.49
CA LEU A 41 -8.44 -20.39 -9.65
C LEU A 41 -9.21 -20.42 -8.32
N SER A 42 -9.69 -19.27 -7.86
CA SER A 42 -10.39 -19.12 -6.57
C SER A 42 -11.91 -19.00 -6.69
N SER A 43 -12.40 -18.46 -7.80
CA SER A 43 -13.82 -18.13 -7.99
C SER A 43 -14.54 -19.13 -8.89
N ASP A 44 -15.84 -19.29 -8.64
CA ASP A 44 -16.68 -20.24 -9.37
C ASP A 44 -17.44 -19.60 -10.54
N TYR A 45 -17.35 -18.27 -10.65
CA TYR A 45 -18.06 -17.48 -11.64
C TYR A 45 -17.22 -16.28 -12.05
N MET A 46 -16.99 -16.12 -13.35
CA MET A 46 -16.18 -15.03 -13.89
C MET A 46 -16.62 -14.72 -15.31
N PHE A 47 -16.63 -13.43 -15.69
CA PHE A 47 -17.02 -12.96 -17.03
C PHE A 47 -18.35 -13.54 -17.57
N ASP A 48 -19.33 -13.67 -16.68
CA ASP A 48 -20.64 -14.28 -16.96
C ASP A 48 -20.60 -15.78 -17.33
N ILE A 49 -19.50 -16.45 -16.98
CA ILE A 49 -19.30 -17.88 -17.19
C ILE A 49 -19.16 -18.55 -15.82
N ALA A 50 -19.95 -19.59 -15.61
CA ALA A 50 -19.76 -20.48 -14.47
C ALA A 50 -18.53 -21.37 -14.70
N LEU A 51 -17.53 -21.23 -13.86
CA LEU A 51 -16.31 -22.01 -13.90
C LEU A 51 -16.55 -23.39 -13.26
N PRO A 52 -15.90 -24.45 -13.76
CA PRO A 52 -15.95 -25.75 -13.10
C PRO A 52 -15.25 -25.67 -11.74
N ARG A 53 -15.83 -26.28 -10.72
CA ARG A 53 -15.24 -26.34 -9.37
C ARG A 53 -13.89 -27.04 -9.41
N LEU A 54 -12.84 -26.34 -9.02
CA LEU A 54 -11.51 -26.90 -8.84
C LEU A 54 -11.31 -27.31 -7.38
N PRO A 55 -10.70 -28.48 -7.11
CA PRO A 55 -10.31 -28.84 -5.75
C PRO A 55 -9.12 -28.00 -5.30
N ASP A 56 -9.07 -27.67 -4.00
CA ASP A 56 -8.00 -26.85 -3.44
C ASP A 56 -6.61 -27.40 -3.77
N ARG A 57 -5.70 -26.50 -4.13
CA ARG A 57 -4.32 -26.84 -4.47
C ARG A 57 -3.64 -27.67 -3.38
N ARG A 58 -3.81 -27.30 -2.11
CA ARG A 58 -3.23 -28.02 -0.95
C ARG A 58 -3.66 -29.48 -0.90
N ALA A 59 -4.90 -29.78 -1.29
CA ALA A 59 -5.40 -31.15 -1.36
C ALA A 59 -4.72 -31.93 -2.51
N MET A 60 -4.47 -31.29 -3.65
CA MET A 60 -3.76 -31.88 -4.79
C MET A 60 -2.26 -32.10 -4.52
N GLU A 61 -1.61 -31.20 -3.79
CA GLU A 61 -0.22 -31.35 -3.33
C GLU A 61 -0.10 -32.51 -2.33
N THR A 62 -1.03 -32.60 -1.36
CA THR A 62 -1.05 -33.68 -0.37
C THR A 62 -1.26 -35.06 -1.01
N THR A 63 -2.02 -35.12 -2.09
CA THR A 63 -2.26 -36.36 -2.85
C THR A 63 -1.14 -36.68 -3.85
N GLY A 64 -0.12 -35.81 -3.97
CA GLY A 64 1.02 -36.00 -4.88
C GLY A 64 0.66 -35.86 -6.36
N GLN A 65 -0.48 -35.23 -6.67
CA GLN A 65 -0.90 -34.98 -8.05
C GLN A 65 -0.27 -33.70 -8.63
N LEU A 66 0.12 -32.75 -7.77
CA LEU A 66 0.83 -31.54 -8.14
C LEU A 66 2.08 -31.40 -7.27
N ASP A 67 3.16 -30.92 -7.88
CA ASP A 67 4.36 -30.53 -7.16
C ASP A 67 4.12 -29.21 -6.40
N ALA A 68 4.92 -28.99 -5.35
CA ALA A 68 4.92 -27.73 -4.63
C ALA A 68 5.15 -26.57 -5.60
N ARG A 69 4.34 -25.51 -5.50
CA ARG A 69 4.46 -24.33 -6.36
C ARG A 69 5.87 -23.75 -6.23
N GLN A 70 6.59 -23.64 -7.35
CA GLN A 70 7.81 -22.85 -7.44
C GLN A 70 7.43 -21.41 -7.76
N SER A 71 7.58 -20.52 -6.79
CA SER A 71 7.44 -19.08 -7.01
C SER A 71 8.77 -18.54 -7.54
N VAL A 72 8.74 -17.74 -8.60
CA VAL A 72 9.95 -17.10 -9.15
C VAL A 72 10.57 -16.14 -8.13
N LEU A 73 9.73 -15.53 -7.27
CA LEU A 73 10.22 -14.67 -6.19
C LEU A 73 10.99 -15.46 -5.13
N ASP A 74 10.73 -16.76 -4.95
CA ASP A 74 11.46 -17.57 -3.96
C ASP A 74 12.91 -17.78 -4.37
N GLU A 75 13.23 -17.74 -5.68
CA GLU A 75 14.61 -17.85 -6.18
C GLU A 75 15.41 -16.55 -5.96
N GLU A 76 14.75 -15.39 -5.99
CA GLU A 76 15.36 -14.08 -5.71
C GLU A 76 15.30 -13.68 -4.23
N PHE A 77 14.57 -14.44 -3.41
CA PHE A 77 14.43 -14.18 -1.98
C PHE A 77 15.70 -14.58 -1.23
N ASP A 78 16.64 -13.64 -1.12
CA ASP A 78 17.81 -13.78 -0.24
C ASP A 78 17.45 -13.35 1.19
N GLU A 79 17.03 -14.33 2.00
CA GLU A 79 16.67 -14.14 3.40
C GLU A 79 17.81 -13.51 4.22
N ALA A 80 19.07 -13.80 3.87
CA ALA A 80 20.24 -13.26 4.55
C ALA A 80 20.47 -11.76 4.20
N ALA A 81 20.20 -11.36 2.95
CA ALA A 81 20.27 -9.96 2.54
C ALA A 81 19.19 -9.11 3.24
N LEU A 82 17.97 -9.66 3.38
CA LEU A 82 16.86 -9.00 4.06
C LEU A 82 17.11 -8.83 5.56
N GLU A 83 17.69 -9.83 6.23
CA GLU A 83 18.06 -9.74 7.64
C GLU A 83 19.18 -8.72 7.88
N ALA A 84 20.16 -8.63 6.96
CA ALA A 84 21.20 -7.61 7.00
C ALA A 84 20.63 -6.20 6.81
N GLU A 85 19.74 -5.99 5.83
CA GLU A 85 19.09 -4.71 5.58
C GLU A 85 18.19 -4.28 6.75
N ALA A 86 17.45 -5.21 7.36
CA ALA A 86 16.66 -4.96 8.56
C ALA A 86 17.54 -4.56 9.76
N GLY A 87 18.69 -5.21 9.92
CA GLY A 87 19.68 -4.87 10.94
C GLY A 87 20.28 -3.47 10.74
N ASP A 88 20.57 -3.09 9.50
CA ASP A 88 21.09 -1.77 9.17
C ASP A 88 20.02 -0.67 9.28
N ALA A 89 18.77 -0.95 8.90
CA ALA A 89 17.64 -0.06 9.14
C ALA A 89 17.40 0.18 10.65
N ALA A 90 17.53 -0.85 11.49
CA ALA A 90 17.43 -0.71 12.94
C ALA A 90 18.57 0.15 13.53
N ARG A 91 19.79 0.01 13.01
CA ARG A 91 20.94 0.85 13.40
C ARG A 91 20.76 2.31 12.97
N GLN A 92 20.27 2.54 11.75
CA GLN A 92 19.96 3.87 11.24
C GLN A 92 18.84 4.54 12.05
N ALA A 93 17.78 3.80 12.39
CA ALA A 93 16.72 4.30 13.25
C ALA A 93 17.23 4.69 14.65
N ALA A 94 18.11 3.88 15.25
CA ALA A 94 18.73 4.19 16.54
C ALA A 94 19.70 5.38 16.47
N GLN A 95 20.39 5.57 15.34
CA GLN A 95 21.23 6.76 15.11
C GLN A 95 20.40 8.02 14.96
N LEU A 96 19.32 7.98 14.16
CA LEU A 96 18.37 9.08 14.04
C LEU A 96 17.72 9.42 15.38
N GLU A 97 17.35 8.43 16.18
CA GLU A 97 16.79 8.65 17.52
C GLU A 97 17.81 9.33 18.44
N LYS A 98 19.08 8.94 18.36
CA LYS A 98 20.17 9.61 19.09
C LYS A 98 20.45 11.02 18.59
N GLU A 99 20.42 11.26 17.28
CA GLU A 99 20.56 12.61 16.73
C GLU A 99 19.40 13.50 17.15
N ILE A 100 18.16 12.99 17.16
CA ILE A 100 16.98 13.71 17.66
C ILE A 100 17.08 13.98 19.16
N ALA A 101 17.68 13.07 19.94
CA ALA A 101 17.88 13.22 21.38
C ALA A 101 19.05 14.16 21.72
N GLU A 102 20.15 14.13 20.96
CA GLU A 102 21.31 15.03 21.11
C GLU A 102 20.99 16.44 20.59
N ASP A 103 20.21 16.56 19.51
CA ASP A 103 19.58 17.80 19.07
C ASP A 103 18.31 18.12 19.89
N GLY A 104 18.38 17.80 21.19
CA GLY A 104 17.42 18.26 22.20
C GLY A 104 17.22 19.78 22.08
N PRO A 105 16.00 20.27 22.36
CA PRO A 105 15.37 21.40 21.69
C PRO A 105 16.21 22.68 21.74
N ARG A 106 17.13 22.84 20.78
CA ARG A 106 17.89 24.07 20.56
C ARG A 106 17.46 24.66 19.23
N ARG A 107 16.37 25.44 19.32
CA ARG A 107 15.89 26.48 18.39
C ARG A 107 14.75 26.09 17.44
N ARG A 108 13.58 25.92 18.05
CA ARG A 108 12.49 26.88 17.82
C ARG A 108 11.87 27.26 19.16
N SER A 109 12.61 28.04 19.93
CA SER A 109 12.00 28.91 20.94
C SER A 109 11.15 29.93 20.19
N ILE A 110 9.95 29.51 19.76
CA ILE A 110 8.83 30.42 19.71
C ILE A 110 8.65 30.83 21.17
N SER A 111 9.24 31.96 21.53
CA SER A 111 9.04 32.57 22.83
C SER A 111 7.52 32.65 23.06
N PRO A 112 7.00 32.25 24.23
CA PRO A 112 5.58 32.40 24.55
C PRO A 112 5.05 33.83 24.28
N ASP A 113 5.94 34.83 24.38
CA ASP A 113 5.71 36.24 24.08
C ASP A 113 5.28 36.52 22.61
N GLY A 114 5.65 35.66 21.65
CA GLY A 114 5.27 35.81 20.25
C GLY A 114 3.78 35.53 19.99
N ARG A 115 3.21 34.54 20.69
CA ARG A 115 1.77 34.22 20.58
C ARG A 115 0.89 35.30 21.21
N ASP A 116 1.37 35.96 22.27
CA ASP A 116 0.66 37.09 22.87
C ASP A 116 0.74 38.35 22.01
N ARG A 117 1.89 38.60 21.36
CA ARG A 117 2.04 39.71 20.42
C ARG A 117 1.13 39.56 19.20
N GLU A 118 1.05 38.36 18.63
CA GLU A 118 0.19 38.05 17.47
C GLU A 118 -1.30 38.16 17.84
N ARG A 119 -1.70 37.62 19.00
CA ARG A 119 -3.07 37.76 19.52
C ARG A 119 -3.42 39.22 19.86
N ARG A 120 -2.44 40.02 20.31
CA ARG A 120 -2.63 41.46 20.59
C ARG A 120 -2.77 42.26 19.31
N GLU A 121 -1.98 41.97 18.29
CA GLU A 121 -2.09 42.59 16.97
C GLU A 121 -3.40 42.23 16.26
N GLU A 122 -3.88 41.00 16.44
CA GLU A 122 -5.19 40.57 15.93
C GLU A 122 -6.33 41.37 16.57
N ARG A 123 -6.32 41.54 17.90
CA ARG A 123 -7.28 42.41 18.61
C ARG A 123 -7.19 43.88 18.19
N GLU A 124 -5.99 44.39 17.96
CA GLU A 124 -5.76 45.77 17.48
C GLU A 124 -6.30 45.96 16.05
N ARG A 125 -6.06 44.99 15.15
CA ARG A 125 -6.62 44.97 13.79
C ARG A 125 -8.15 44.92 13.82
N GLU A 126 -8.73 44.13 14.72
CA GLU A 126 -10.18 44.03 14.90
C GLU A 126 -10.79 45.33 15.43
N LYS A 127 -10.14 45.98 16.43
CA LYS A 127 -10.49 47.33 16.91
C LYS A 127 -10.43 48.39 15.80
N TRP A 128 -9.40 48.35 14.95
CA TRP A 128 -9.27 49.27 13.82
C TRP A 128 -10.36 49.07 12.77
N ARG A 129 -10.77 47.81 12.50
CA ARG A 129 -11.88 47.48 11.61
C ARG A 129 -13.22 47.98 12.15
N LEU A 130 -13.48 47.79 13.45
CA LEU A 130 -14.68 48.31 14.12
C LEU A 130 -14.72 49.85 14.12
N ARG A 131 -13.58 50.53 14.35
CA ARG A 131 -13.47 52.00 14.34
C ARG A 131 -13.63 52.60 12.94
N LYS A 132 -13.18 51.91 11.88
CA LYS A 132 -13.43 52.32 10.49
C LYS A 132 -14.85 51.99 10.01
N GLY A 133 -15.54 51.05 10.66
CA GLY A 133 -16.93 50.70 10.35
C GLY A 133 -17.98 51.63 10.97
N SER A 134 -17.65 52.38 12.02
CA SER A 134 -18.60 53.27 12.72
C SER A 134 -18.68 54.69 12.16
N GLY A 135 -18.15 54.93 10.95
CA GLY A 135 -18.08 56.25 10.31
C GLY A 135 -18.80 56.34 8.97
N ARG A 136 -19.87 55.57 8.78
CA ARG A 136 -20.82 55.76 7.67
C ARG A 136 -22.25 55.57 8.16
N ARG A 137 -22.80 56.64 8.73
CA ARG A 137 -24.16 57.17 8.51
C ARG A 137 -24.17 58.63 8.96
#